data_AF-A0ABD7HZ77-F1
#
_entry.id   AF-A0ABD7HZ77-F1
#
_cell.length_a   1.000
_cell.length_b   1.000
_cell.length_c   1.000
_cell.angle_alpha   90.00
_cell.angle_beta   90.00
_cell.angle_gamma   90.00
#
_symmetry.space_group_name_H-M   'P 1'
#
loop_
_entity.id
_entity.type
_entity.pdbx_description
1 polymer ?
#
loop_
_entity_poly.entity_id
_entity_poly.type
_entity_poly.pdbx_seq_one_letter_code
_entity_poly.pdbx_strand_id
1 'polypeptide(L)'
;MQRNLDKDDIRDASDLLTHIDGWEKTGSYDAKAIEALDRWHAKRERIHCEAEALYTQIYASYEAYVDSYEEQHHSMAPERIAADLMNHNMSDSHIGTIGRALEDVHVEGTDLAVMQQAVMTPAYEQRLWNILHDVNSLLLEEDQFFGYFYLQMTHRIRFDMTSAFGINLKQGGYVLYINPFILLRQPPDVMKDGIKREVLHIISAHLMRVKALSQGFHKTAVHMAMDMVVNDYLEHVDRDAVTVANVNARFGLLLKRFRTIEYYAKAIDKVMKEKPDLFVPIDNADTAVAMEFDPQTSHDIWDESDSIDTDTMDQITERYINEASKGDMEGYVKSLIDTFQKTRRALPWYFYLKKLMGKVASGYKKTTMRRNRRQPERLELSGTLRQHKANVWVALDMSGSITDVEFTNALEQVLQIVHAYNHRITVVECDNEVRRTYTMESVKDVKPRLDVRGATAFTPVFSLANQNRVDLLVYFTDGKGEERLREAPRGYKVLWVLTGENPQLSLYNPYGMVRELGYVGIDETQDIDEFVRMANRGGFSMANQEI
;
A
#
# COMPACT_ATOMS: atom_id res chain seq x y z
N MET A 1 -28.59 -39.64 -25.27
CA MET A 1 -28.29 -38.31 -25.86
C MET A 1 -27.39 -37.61 -24.85
N GLN A 2 -26.07 -37.74 -25.03
CA GLN A 2 -25.07 -37.21 -24.09
C GLN A 2 -25.02 -35.69 -24.23
N ARG A 3 -25.39 -34.96 -23.17
CA ARG A 3 -25.06 -33.54 -23.02
C ARG A 3 -23.64 -33.49 -22.47
N ASN A 4 -22.75 -32.80 -23.19
CA ASN A 4 -21.46 -32.40 -22.63
C ASN A 4 -21.76 -31.32 -21.58
N LEU A 5 -21.40 -31.59 -20.33
CA LEU A 5 -21.43 -30.63 -19.23
C LEU A 5 -20.29 -29.63 -19.44
N ASP A 6 -20.56 -28.35 -19.31
CA ASP A 6 -19.55 -27.28 -19.46
C ASP A 6 -18.64 -27.22 -18.22
N LYS A 7 -17.46 -26.60 -18.36
CA LYS A 7 -16.46 -26.52 -17.27
C LYS A 7 -16.96 -25.82 -16.00
N ASP A 8 -17.99 -24.98 -16.13
CA ASP A 8 -18.62 -24.29 -15.00
C ASP A 8 -19.54 -25.25 -14.22
N ASP A 9 -20.26 -26.16 -14.90
CA ASP A 9 -21.06 -27.21 -14.25
C ASP A 9 -20.20 -28.21 -13.44
N ILE A 10 -18.93 -28.38 -13.82
CA ILE A 10 -17.97 -29.26 -13.14
C ILE A 10 -17.39 -28.59 -11.89
N ARG A 11 -17.39 -27.25 -11.82
CA ARG A 11 -16.85 -26.49 -10.70
C ARG A 11 -17.84 -26.39 -9.54
N ASP A 12 -19.11 -26.12 -9.84
CA ASP A 12 -20.21 -26.21 -8.85
C ASP A 12 -20.31 -27.63 -8.26
N ALA A 13 -20.06 -28.65 -9.08
CA ALA A 13 -19.98 -30.04 -8.61
C ALA A 13 -18.71 -30.33 -7.78
N SER A 14 -17.61 -29.60 -8.02
CA SER A 14 -16.35 -29.75 -7.29
C SER A 14 -16.42 -29.12 -5.90
N ASP A 15 -17.14 -28.02 -5.72
CA ASP A 15 -17.36 -27.40 -4.40
C ASP A 15 -18.38 -28.18 -3.57
N LEU A 16 -19.33 -28.85 -4.24
CA LEU A 16 -20.12 -29.92 -3.62
C LEU A 16 -19.24 -31.11 -3.21
N LEU A 17 -18.20 -31.47 -3.99
CA LEU A 17 -17.34 -32.63 -3.75
C LEU A 17 -16.24 -32.42 -2.70
N THR A 18 -15.68 -31.22 -2.55
CA THR A 18 -14.67 -30.92 -1.52
C THR A 18 -15.27 -30.89 -0.12
N HIS A 19 -16.57 -30.57 0.01
CA HIS A 19 -17.32 -30.82 1.23
C HIS A 19 -17.64 -32.31 1.42
N ILE A 20 -17.74 -33.12 0.36
CA ILE A 20 -18.08 -34.55 0.44
C ILE A 20 -16.92 -35.44 0.93
N ASP A 21 -15.65 -35.07 0.70
CA ASP A 21 -14.50 -35.94 1.06
C ASP A 21 -14.28 -36.12 2.58
N GLY A 22 -14.84 -35.23 3.41
CA GLY A 22 -14.95 -35.43 4.86
C GLY A 22 -16.25 -36.13 5.30
N TRP A 23 -17.24 -36.24 4.43
CA TRP A 23 -18.64 -36.56 4.75
C TRP A 23 -19.04 -38.01 4.53
N GLU A 24 -18.29 -38.79 3.75
CA GLU A 24 -18.56 -40.23 3.56
C GLU A 24 -18.33 -41.09 4.83
N LYS A 25 -17.84 -40.51 5.94
CA LYS A 25 -17.48 -41.28 7.15
C LYS A 25 -18.44 -41.20 8.34
N THR A 26 -19.47 -40.35 8.35
CA THR A 26 -20.33 -40.19 9.54
C THR A 26 -21.84 -40.21 9.31
N GLY A 27 -22.32 -40.11 8.07
CA GLY A 27 -23.71 -40.48 7.71
C GLY A 27 -24.84 -39.84 8.53
N SER A 28 -24.61 -38.69 9.18
CA SER A 28 -25.60 -37.99 9.99
C SER A 28 -25.63 -36.53 9.54
N TYR A 29 -26.67 -36.16 8.80
CA TYR A 29 -26.96 -34.77 8.48
C TYR A 29 -27.24 -34.01 9.78
N ASP A 30 -26.50 -32.93 10.05
CA ASP A 30 -26.90 -31.96 11.06
C ASP A 30 -28.05 -31.14 10.47
N ALA A 31 -29.29 -31.50 10.83
CA ALA A 31 -30.48 -30.79 10.38
C ALA A 31 -30.40 -29.28 10.62
N LYS A 32 -29.65 -28.84 11.66
CA LYS A 32 -29.44 -27.43 11.94
C LYS A 32 -28.54 -26.74 10.91
N ALA A 33 -27.56 -27.45 10.35
CA ALA A 33 -26.68 -26.92 9.32
C ALA A 33 -27.44 -26.70 8.01
N ILE A 34 -28.33 -27.65 7.65
CA ILE A 34 -29.22 -27.51 6.48
C ILE A 34 -30.19 -26.33 6.68
N GLU A 35 -30.86 -26.25 7.84
CA GLU A 35 -31.75 -25.13 8.14
C GLU A 35 -31.03 -23.76 8.18
N ALA A 36 -29.75 -23.73 8.57
CA ALA A 36 -28.93 -22.53 8.49
C ALA A 36 -28.62 -22.14 7.05
N LEU A 37 -28.23 -23.11 6.22
CA LEU A 37 -27.93 -22.90 4.80
C LEU A 37 -29.17 -22.45 4.01
N ASP A 38 -30.33 -23.07 4.24
CA ASP A 38 -31.60 -22.67 3.62
C ASP A 38 -31.99 -21.24 3.99
N ARG A 39 -31.79 -20.85 5.26
CA ARG A 39 -32.04 -19.47 5.72
C ARG A 39 -31.10 -18.48 5.05
N TRP A 40 -29.83 -18.85 4.90
CA TRP A 40 -28.83 -18.03 4.21
C TRP A 40 -29.21 -17.83 2.73
N HIS A 41 -29.55 -18.91 2.00
CA HIS A 41 -30.01 -18.81 0.61
C HIS A 41 -31.28 -17.97 0.47
N ALA A 42 -32.26 -18.15 1.36
CA ALA A 42 -33.49 -17.35 1.34
C ALA A 42 -33.24 -15.86 1.63
N LYS A 43 -32.25 -15.54 2.46
CA LYS A 43 -31.82 -14.16 2.73
C LYS A 43 -31.12 -13.58 1.49
N ARG A 44 -30.16 -14.30 0.90
CA ARG A 44 -29.48 -13.92 -0.33
C ARG A 44 -30.45 -13.64 -1.48
N GLU A 45 -31.40 -14.53 -1.71
CA GLU A 45 -32.37 -14.39 -2.81
C GLU A 45 -33.30 -13.18 -2.62
N ARG A 46 -33.67 -12.88 -1.38
CA ARG A 46 -34.46 -11.70 -1.05
C ARG A 46 -33.69 -10.41 -1.38
N ILE A 47 -32.42 -10.33 -1.00
CA ILE A 47 -31.55 -9.19 -1.29
C ILE A 47 -31.46 -8.99 -2.81
N HIS A 48 -31.26 -10.07 -3.57
CA HIS A 48 -31.20 -10.02 -5.03
C HIS A 48 -32.51 -9.46 -5.63
N CYS A 49 -33.66 -10.02 -5.26
CA CYS A 49 -34.96 -9.54 -5.72
C CYS A 49 -35.21 -8.06 -5.37
N GLU A 50 -34.84 -7.64 -4.16
CA GLU A 50 -35.01 -6.26 -3.71
C GLU A 50 -34.09 -5.29 -4.48
N ALA A 51 -32.87 -5.71 -4.80
CA ALA A 51 -31.92 -4.96 -5.60
C ALA A 51 -32.39 -4.78 -7.04
N GLU A 52 -32.83 -5.85 -7.72
CA GLU A 52 -33.40 -5.75 -9.09
C GLU A 52 -34.63 -4.84 -9.13
N ALA A 53 -35.52 -4.97 -8.15
CA ALA A 53 -36.72 -4.15 -8.05
C ALA A 53 -36.38 -2.67 -7.82
N LEU A 54 -35.37 -2.38 -7.00
CA LEU A 54 -34.91 -1.01 -6.76
C LEU A 54 -34.21 -0.44 -8.01
N TYR A 55 -33.35 -1.21 -8.67
CA TYR A 55 -32.68 -0.82 -9.91
C TYR A 55 -33.69 -0.39 -10.96
N THR A 56 -34.71 -1.21 -11.21
CA THR A 56 -35.76 -0.93 -12.21
C THR A 56 -36.46 0.40 -11.94
N GLN A 57 -36.72 0.73 -10.67
CA GLN A 57 -37.39 1.97 -10.28
C GLN A 57 -36.49 3.20 -10.38
N ILE A 58 -35.22 3.06 -9.96
CA ILE A 58 -34.22 4.13 -10.10
C ILE A 58 -33.96 4.40 -11.58
N TYR A 59 -33.82 3.36 -12.40
CA TYR A 59 -33.60 3.48 -13.84
C TYR A 59 -34.77 4.16 -14.54
N ALA A 60 -36.02 3.77 -14.25
CA ALA A 60 -37.19 4.45 -14.79
C ALA A 60 -37.28 5.93 -14.36
N SER A 61 -36.84 6.24 -13.13
CA SER A 61 -36.78 7.63 -12.64
C SER A 61 -35.70 8.43 -13.36
N TYR A 62 -34.57 7.80 -13.68
CA TYR A 62 -33.51 8.39 -14.49
C TYR A 62 -33.97 8.64 -15.94
N GLU A 63 -34.58 7.66 -16.60
CA GLU A 63 -35.14 7.85 -17.95
C GLU A 63 -36.15 9.00 -17.99
N ALA A 64 -37.08 9.05 -17.02
CA ALA A 64 -38.04 10.15 -16.92
C ALA A 64 -37.38 11.52 -16.70
N TYR A 65 -36.28 11.58 -15.95
CA TYR A 65 -35.50 12.82 -15.78
C TYR A 65 -34.87 13.24 -17.11
N VAL A 66 -34.19 12.32 -17.80
CA VAL A 66 -33.53 12.57 -19.10
C VAL A 66 -34.55 13.04 -20.14
N ASP A 67 -35.68 12.35 -20.28
CA ASP A 67 -36.76 12.74 -21.19
C ASP A 67 -37.25 14.16 -20.89
N SER A 68 -37.46 14.48 -19.61
CA SER A 68 -37.92 15.83 -19.20
C SER A 68 -36.90 16.93 -19.46
N TYR A 69 -35.60 16.60 -19.37
CA TYR A 69 -34.51 17.52 -19.65
C TYR A 69 -34.39 17.77 -21.15
N GLU A 70 -34.44 16.71 -21.97
CA GLU A 70 -34.44 16.82 -23.43
C GLU A 70 -35.62 17.68 -23.93
N GLU A 71 -36.83 17.50 -23.37
CA GLU A 71 -38.01 18.31 -23.67
C GLU A 71 -37.82 19.81 -23.37
N GLN A 72 -37.09 20.16 -22.31
CA GLN A 72 -36.86 21.55 -21.90
C GLN A 72 -35.74 22.24 -22.69
N HIS A 73 -34.78 21.49 -23.24
CA HIS A 73 -33.56 22.01 -23.88
C HIS A 73 -33.53 21.91 -25.41
N HIS A 74 -34.71 21.83 -26.06
CA HIS A 74 -35.01 21.67 -27.50
C HIS A 74 -34.34 22.63 -28.54
N SER A 75 -33.25 23.34 -28.24
CA SER A 75 -32.48 24.14 -29.21
C SER A 75 -30.98 23.83 -29.31
N MET A 76 -30.47 22.81 -28.62
CA MET A 76 -29.07 22.40 -28.72
C MET A 76 -28.96 20.93 -29.14
N ALA A 77 -28.08 20.65 -30.10
CA ALA A 77 -27.81 19.30 -30.57
C ALA A 77 -27.38 18.40 -29.39
N PRO A 78 -27.70 17.08 -29.39
CA PRO A 78 -27.38 16.17 -28.29
C PRO A 78 -25.91 16.24 -27.82
N GLU A 79 -24.99 16.40 -28.77
CA GLU A 79 -23.54 16.57 -28.58
C GLU A 79 -23.15 17.80 -27.73
N ARG A 80 -24.07 18.74 -27.52
CA ARG A 80 -23.87 19.99 -26.76
C ARG A 80 -24.44 19.92 -25.34
N ILE A 81 -25.31 18.96 -25.04
CA ILE A 81 -25.88 18.74 -23.70
C ILE A 81 -24.84 18.07 -22.80
N ALA A 82 -24.16 17.02 -23.30
CA ALA A 82 -23.03 16.40 -22.61
C ALA A 82 -21.87 17.38 -22.38
N ALA A 83 -21.61 18.25 -23.37
CA ALA A 83 -20.59 19.29 -23.25
C ALA A 83 -20.96 20.41 -22.25
N ASP A 84 -22.24 20.79 -22.09
CA ASP A 84 -22.65 21.76 -21.06
C ASP A 84 -22.66 21.15 -19.66
N LEU A 85 -23.06 19.87 -19.53
CA LEU A 85 -22.94 19.07 -18.31
C LEU A 85 -21.47 18.92 -17.85
N MET A 86 -20.54 18.73 -18.79
CA MET A 86 -19.10 18.66 -18.52
C MET A 86 -18.44 20.05 -18.37
N ASN A 87 -18.84 21.07 -19.13
CA ASN A 87 -18.18 22.39 -19.11
C ASN A 87 -18.51 23.20 -17.85
N HIS A 88 -19.66 23.00 -17.22
CA HIS A 88 -19.94 23.55 -15.89
C HIS A 88 -19.17 22.84 -14.75
N ASN A 89 -18.65 21.63 -14.99
CA ASN A 89 -17.68 20.98 -14.11
C ASN A 89 -16.23 21.45 -14.34
N MET A 90 -15.95 22.20 -15.41
CA MET A 90 -14.59 22.56 -15.83
C MET A 90 -14.25 24.06 -15.78
N SER A 91 -15.10 24.91 -15.17
CA SER A 91 -14.71 26.28 -14.80
C SER A 91 -14.31 26.39 -13.33
N ASP A 92 -13.23 25.69 -12.96
CA ASP A 92 -12.11 26.24 -12.18
C ASP A 92 -11.12 25.13 -11.80
N SER A 93 -10.16 24.86 -12.67
CA SER A 93 -8.76 25.24 -12.41
C SER A 93 -7.79 24.52 -13.34
N HIS A 94 -7.08 25.34 -14.10
CA HIS A 94 -5.77 24.98 -14.63
C HIS A 94 -4.87 24.46 -13.51
N ILE A 95 -4.24 23.32 -13.77
CA ILE A 95 -2.78 23.12 -13.69
C ILE A 95 -2.11 23.92 -12.57
N GLY A 96 -1.94 23.28 -11.42
CA GLY A 96 -0.85 23.57 -10.48
C GLY A 96 -0.97 24.88 -9.70
N THR A 97 -0.81 24.75 -8.38
CA THR A 97 -0.57 25.86 -7.44
C THR A 97 -1.84 26.62 -7.04
N ILE A 98 -2.46 26.19 -5.94
CA ILE A 98 -2.66 26.98 -4.70
C ILE A 98 -3.58 26.13 -3.82
N GLY A 99 -3.02 25.60 -2.74
CA GLY A 99 -3.83 25.12 -1.63
C GLY A 99 -4.36 26.30 -0.82
N ARG A 100 -5.63 26.25 -0.46
CA ARG A 100 -6.25 26.62 0.83
C ARG A 100 -7.71 27.02 0.60
N ALA A 101 -8.56 26.46 1.46
CA ALA A 101 -9.94 26.88 1.73
C ALA A 101 -10.98 26.55 0.65
N LEU A 102 -11.49 25.32 0.69
CA LEU A 102 -12.85 24.99 0.27
C LEU A 102 -13.47 24.05 1.34
N GLU A 103 -13.50 24.55 2.58
CA GLU A 103 -14.52 24.14 3.55
C GLU A 103 -15.62 25.21 3.48
N ASP A 104 -16.88 24.76 3.41
CA ASP A 104 -18.11 25.56 3.47
C ASP A 104 -18.44 26.51 2.30
N VAL A 105 -18.57 25.95 1.09
CA VAL A 105 -19.45 26.55 0.08
C VAL A 105 -20.48 25.50 -0.35
N HIS A 106 -21.72 25.66 0.14
CA HIS A 106 -22.89 25.16 -0.56
C HIS A 106 -22.90 25.84 -1.94
N VAL A 107 -22.40 25.16 -2.96
CA VAL A 107 -22.60 25.58 -4.35
C VAL A 107 -23.96 25.01 -4.76
N GLU A 108 -24.98 25.86 -4.74
CA GLU A 108 -26.21 25.60 -5.49
C GLU A 108 -25.83 25.38 -6.96
N GLY A 109 -26.12 24.18 -7.49
CA GLY A 109 -26.18 23.93 -8.94
C GLY A 109 -24.94 23.32 -9.60
N THR A 110 -24.66 22.04 -9.33
CA THR A 110 -24.09 21.16 -10.37
C THR A 110 -25.21 20.27 -10.93
N ASP A 111 -25.31 20.15 -12.26
CA ASP A 111 -26.40 19.42 -12.93
C ASP A 111 -26.46 17.94 -12.47
N LEU A 112 -25.30 17.33 -12.16
CA LEU A 112 -25.21 15.98 -11.59
C LEU A 112 -25.84 15.88 -10.19
N ALA A 113 -25.63 16.86 -9.30
CA ALA A 113 -26.22 16.83 -7.96
C ALA A 113 -27.73 17.05 -8.00
N VAL A 114 -28.20 17.89 -8.93
CA VAL A 114 -29.63 18.12 -9.18
C VAL A 114 -30.29 16.84 -9.71
N MET A 115 -29.69 16.21 -10.73
CA MET A 115 -30.14 14.92 -11.26
C MET A 115 -30.12 13.84 -10.18
N GLN A 116 -29.05 13.73 -9.38
CA GLN A 116 -28.98 12.76 -8.30
C GLN A 116 -30.11 12.95 -7.28
N GLN A 117 -30.44 14.19 -6.91
CA GLN A 117 -31.58 14.47 -6.02
C GLN A 117 -32.94 14.16 -6.67
N ALA A 118 -33.08 14.38 -7.98
CA ALA A 118 -34.30 14.07 -8.71
C ALA A 118 -34.53 12.56 -8.87
N VAL A 119 -33.46 11.81 -9.13
CA VAL A 119 -33.49 10.36 -9.36
C VAL A 119 -33.49 9.57 -8.05
N MET A 120 -32.67 9.96 -7.06
CA MET A 120 -32.61 9.33 -5.74
C MET A 120 -33.51 10.03 -4.74
N THR A 121 -34.78 9.64 -4.73
CA THR A 121 -35.69 10.04 -3.65
C THR A 121 -35.19 9.50 -2.30
N PRO A 122 -35.53 10.15 -1.16
CA PRO A 122 -35.17 9.64 0.17
C PRO A 122 -35.65 8.20 0.43
N ALA A 123 -36.75 7.79 -0.20
CA ALA A 123 -37.26 6.43 -0.11
C ALA A 123 -36.38 5.41 -0.85
N TYR A 124 -35.86 5.77 -2.03
CA TYR A 124 -34.92 4.92 -2.77
C TYR A 124 -33.56 4.84 -2.08
N GLU A 125 -33.09 5.96 -1.56
CA GLU A 125 -31.86 6.01 -0.77
C GLU A 125 -31.97 5.10 0.47
N GLN A 126 -33.05 5.19 1.24
CA GLN A 126 -33.26 4.32 2.40
C GLN A 126 -33.29 2.83 2.02
N ARG A 127 -33.91 2.48 0.87
CA ARG A 127 -33.95 1.09 0.39
C ARG A 127 -32.57 0.60 -0.06
N LEU A 128 -31.79 1.43 -0.73
CA LEU A 128 -30.40 1.12 -1.09
C LEU A 128 -29.57 0.83 0.16
N TRP A 129 -29.70 1.66 1.20
CA TRP A 129 -28.99 1.46 2.47
C TRP A 129 -29.43 0.20 3.19
N ASN A 130 -30.72 -0.16 3.15
CA ASN A 130 -31.21 -1.42 3.70
C ASN A 130 -30.61 -2.64 2.98
N ILE A 131 -30.56 -2.61 1.64
CA ILE A 131 -29.92 -3.67 0.84
C ILE A 131 -28.46 -3.83 1.24
N LEU A 132 -27.71 -2.73 1.33
CA LEU A 132 -26.31 -2.76 1.75
C LEU A 132 -26.12 -3.24 3.19
N HIS A 133 -27.06 -2.91 4.08
CA HIS A 133 -27.07 -3.44 5.45
C HIS A 133 -27.26 -4.96 5.47
N ASP A 134 -28.16 -5.47 4.63
CA ASP A 134 -28.40 -6.90 4.52
C ASP A 134 -27.22 -7.65 3.86
N VAL A 135 -26.59 -7.05 2.84
CA VAL A 135 -25.32 -7.54 2.25
C VAL A 135 -24.22 -7.57 3.31
N ASN A 136 -24.04 -6.50 4.07
CA ASN A 136 -23.05 -6.47 5.15
C ASN A 136 -23.38 -7.49 6.26
N SER A 137 -24.67 -7.79 6.47
CA SER A 137 -25.08 -8.83 7.42
C SER A 137 -24.70 -10.23 6.92
N LEU A 138 -24.73 -10.50 5.61
CA LEU A 138 -24.14 -11.73 5.05
C LEU A 138 -22.62 -11.74 5.24
N LEU A 139 -21.97 -10.60 4.96
CA LEU A 139 -20.52 -10.46 5.16
C LEU A 139 -20.11 -10.70 6.62
N LEU A 140 -20.87 -10.24 7.60
CA LEU A 140 -20.59 -10.48 9.02
C LEU A 140 -20.76 -11.95 9.45
N GLU A 141 -21.61 -12.71 8.77
CA GLU A 141 -21.81 -14.15 9.04
C GLU A 141 -20.62 -14.98 8.55
N GLU A 142 -19.95 -14.55 7.47
CA GLU A 142 -18.84 -15.26 6.84
C GLU A 142 -17.46 -14.69 7.22
N ASP A 143 -17.30 -13.37 7.06
CA ASP A 143 -16.04 -12.64 7.29
C ASP A 143 -16.24 -11.37 8.14
N GLN A 144 -16.20 -11.58 9.45
CA GLN A 144 -16.45 -10.54 10.44
C GLN A 144 -15.52 -9.33 10.30
N PHE A 145 -14.24 -9.55 9.99
CA PHE A 145 -13.27 -8.47 9.83
C PHE A 145 -13.71 -7.44 8.79
N PHE A 146 -14.08 -7.88 7.58
CA PHE A 146 -14.50 -6.97 6.52
C PHE A 146 -15.81 -6.27 6.87
N GLY A 147 -16.75 -6.97 7.50
CA GLY A 147 -18.01 -6.36 7.95
C GLY A 147 -17.82 -5.28 9.02
N TYR A 148 -16.94 -5.51 10.00
CA TYR A 148 -16.59 -4.48 10.99
C TYR A 148 -15.79 -3.33 10.40
N PHE A 149 -14.95 -3.58 9.39
CA PHE A 149 -14.24 -2.52 8.67
C PHE A 149 -15.24 -1.64 7.90
N TYR A 150 -16.16 -2.24 7.17
CA TYR A 150 -17.21 -1.56 6.41
C TYR A 150 -18.05 -0.62 7.28
N LEU A 151 -18.46 -1.08 8.47
CA LEU A 151 -19.27 -0.29 9.42
C LEU A 151 -18.57 0.96 9.96
N GLN A 152 -17.23 1.02 9.91
CA GLN A 152 -16.47 2.18 10.35
C GLN A 152 -16.35 3.27 9.27
N MET A 153 -16.58 2.91 8.01
CA MET A 153 -16.49 3.85 6.90
C MET A 153 -17.72 4.75 6.84
N THR A 154 -17.54 5.95 6.30
CA THR A 154 -18.68 6.77 5.86
C THR A 154 -19.14 6.30 4.49
N HIS A 155 -20.44 6.18 4.27
CA HIS A 155 -20.99 5.76 2.97
C HIS A 155 -21.62 6.94 2.24
N ARG A 156 -21.41 7.05 0.93
CA ARG A 156 -21.99 8.10 0.06
C ARG A 156 -22.37 7.54 -1.30
N ILE A 157 -23.33 8.18 -1.97
CA ILE A 157 -23.80 7.79 -3.30
C ILE A 157 -23.17 8.72 -4.35
N ARG A 158 -22.66 8.14 -5.45
CA ARG A 158 -22.13 8.85 -6.62
C ARG A 158 -22.47 8.11 -7.91
N PHE A 159 -22.89 8.84 -8.92
CA PHE A 159 -23.38 8.27 -10.19
C PHE A 159 -22.33 8.30 -11.31
N ASP A 160 -21.31 9.13 -11.16
CA ASP A 160 -20.25 9.37 -12.13
C ASP A 160 -19.13 8.31 -12.08
N MET A 161 -19.16 7.41 -11.11
CA MET A 161 -18.12 6.39 -10.91
C MET A 161 -18.34 5.18 -11.81
N THR A 162 -17.33 4.79 -12.58
CA THR A 162 -17.34 3.60 -13.45
C THR A 162 -17.07 2.29 -12.69
N SER A 163 -17.40 2.24 -11.40
CA SER A 163 -17.31 1.06 -10.55
C SER A 163 -18.44 1.07 -9.53
N ALA A 164 -18.88 -0.12 -9.11
CA ALA A 164 -19.97 -0.26 -8.12
C ALA A 164 -19.59 0.36 -6.76
N PHE A 165 -18.33 0.17 -6.36
CA PHE A 165 -17.73 0.73 -5.17
C PHE A 165 -16.45 1.47 -5.53
N GLY A 166 -16.13 2.48 -4.74
CA GLY A 166 -14.82 3.12 -4.79
C GLY A 166 -14.55 3.85 -3.49
N ILE A 167 -13.30 3.78 -3.04
CA ILE A 167 -12.91 4.31 -1.75
C ILE A 167 -12.10 5.59 -1.86
N ASN A 168 -12.24 6.49 -0.88
CA ASN A 168 -11.49 7.72 -0.81
C ASN A 168 -11.12 8.03 0.66
N LEU A 169 -10.04 8.77 0.88
CA LEU A 169 -9.68 9.30 2.20
C LEU A 169 -10.06 10.79 2.29
N LYS A 170 -11.06 11.10 3.13
CA LYS A 170 -11.57 12.46 3.35
C LYS A 170 -11.66 12.79 4.83
N GLN A 171 -11.20 13.99 5.21
CA GLN A 171 -11.32 14.52 6.58
C GLN A 171 -10.78 13.56 7.66
N GLY A 172 -9.76 12.77 7.33
CA GLY A 172 -9.16 11.81 8.25
C GLY A 172 -9.94 10.50 8.45
N GLY A 173 -10.90 10.18 7.57
CA GLY A 173 -11.63 8.92 7.55
C GLY A 173 -11.82 8.35 6.14
N TYR A 174 -12.07 7.04 6.06
CA TYR A 174 -12.38 6.38 4.80
C TYR A 174 -13.84 6.58 4.43
N VAL A 175 -14.08 7.02 3.19
CA VAL A 175 -15.39 7.19 2.60
C VAL A 175 -15.55 6.19 1.48
N LEU A 176 -16.53 5.29 1.60
CA LEU A 176 -16.94 4.37 0.56
C LEU A 176 -18.03 5.05 -0.28
N TYR A 177 -17.75 5.24 -1.56
CA TYR A 177 -18.72 5.70 -2.53
C TYR A 177 -19.34 4.52 -3.27
N ILE A 178 -20.63 4.64 -3.56
CA ILE A 178 -21.44 3.61 -4.20
C ILE A 178 -22.11 4.19 -5.43
N ASN A 179 -21.99 3.47 -6.55
CA ASN A 179 -22.81 3.70 -7.73
C ASN A 179 -23.95 2.66 -7.79
N PRO A 180 -25.21 3.07 -7.54
CA PRO A 180 -26.34 2.15 -7.52
C PRO A 180 -26.68 1.55 -8.89
N PHE A 181 -26.36 2.23 -10.00
CA PHE A 181 -26.65 1.70 -11.34
C PHE A 181 -25.78 0.50 -11.68
N ILE A 182 -24.53 0.48 -11.19
CA ILE A 182 -23.63 -0.65 -11.37
C ILE A 182 -23.86 -1.68 -10.25
N LEU A 183 -23.97 -1.23 -8.99
CA LEU A 183 -24.10 -2.11 -7.83
C LEU A 183 -25.35 -2.98 -7.88
N LEU A 184 -26.54 -2.40 -8.10
CA LEU A 184 -27.80 -3.13 -7.94
C LEU A 184 -28.05 -4.20 -9.01
N ARG A 185 -27.26 -4.20 -10.07
CA ARG A 185 -27.25 -5.23 -11.13
C ARG A 185 -26.43 -6.46 -10.74
N GLN A 186 -25.61 -6.36 -9.70
CA GLN A 186 -24.71 -7.43 -9.27
C GLN A 186 -25.42 -8.41 -8.34
N PRO A 187 -25.04 -9.70 -8.33
CA PRO A 187 -25.52 -10.62 -7.32
C PRO A 187 -24.97 -10.25 -5.94
N PRO A 188 -25.67 -10.58 -4.84
CA PRO A 188 -25.25 -10.21 -3.48
C PRO A 188 -23.84 -10.68 -3.11
N ASP A 189 -23.38 -11.82 -3.64
CA ASP A 189 -22.03 -12.33 -3.38
C ASP A 189 -20.95 -11.43 -4.00
N VAL A 190 -21.20 -10.89 -5.20
CA VAL A 190 -20.31 -9.93 -5.86
C VAL A 190 -20.37 -8.57 -5.16
N MET A 191 -21.52 -8.18 -4.59
CA MET A 191 -21.59 -6.97 -3.76
C MET A 191 -20.73 -7.12 -2.49
N LYS A 192 -20.84 -8.28 -1.82
CA LYS A 192 -20.06 -8.64 -0.62
C LYS A 192 -18.56 -8.60 -0.92
N ASP A 193 -18.12 -9.27 -1.98
CA ASP A 193 -16.70 -9.29 -2.35
C ASP A 193 -16.22 -7.96 -2.93
N GLY A 194 -17.12 -7.14 -3.50
CA GLY A 194 -16.85 -5.75 -3.84
C GLY A 194 -16.46 -4.91 -2.61
N ILE A 195 -17.13 -5.13 -1.47
CA ILE A 195 -16.74 -4.48 -0.20
C ILE A 195 -15.36 -4.99 0.26
N LYS A 196 -15.11 -6.31 0.19
CA LYS A 196 -13.81 -6.89 0.53
C LYS A 196 -12.69 -6.30 -0.32
N ARG A 197 -12.92 -6.13 -1.64
CA ARG A 197 -11.96 -5.53 -2.58
C ARG A 197 -11.50 -4.15 -2.12
N GLU A 198 -12.43 -3.25 -1.79
CA GLU A 198 -12.09 -1.89 -1.36
C GLU A 198 -11.29 -1.90 -0.06
N VAL A 199 -11.66 -2.75 0.90
CA VAL A 199 -10.92 -2.93 2.16
C VAL A 199 -9.51 -3.48 1.90
N LEU A 200 -9.37 -4.44 0.99
CA LEU A 200 -8.07 -4.99 0.60
C LEU A 200 -7.18 -3.95 -0.07
N HIS A 201 -7.73 -3.03 -0.87
CA HIS A 201 -6.97 -1.90 -1.41
C HIS A 201 -6.41 -0.98 -0.32
N ILE A 202 -7.17 -0.73 0.75
CA ILE A 202 -6.71 0.05 1.90
C ILE A 202 -5.58 -0.66 2.64
N ILE A 203 -5.82 -1.90 3.07
CA ILE A 203 -4.87 -2.67 3.90
C ILE A 203 -3.58 -2.91 3.11
N SER A 204 -3.71 -3.02 1.78
CA SER A 204 -2.57 -3.15 0.89
C SER A 204 -1.83 -1.86 0.57
N ALA A 205 -2.28 -0.74 1.14
CA ALA A 205 -1.76 0.60 0.89
C ALA A 205 -1.72 0.95 -0.62
N HIS A 206 -2.62 0.40 -1.43
CA HIS A 206 -2.63 0.62 -2.88
C HIS A 206 -2.83 2.11 -3.21
N LEU A 207 -3.69 2.81 -2.47
CA LEU A 207 -3.91 4.26 -2.59
C LEU A 207 -2.60 5.08 -2.56
N MET A 208 -1.60 4.65 -1.77
CA MET A 208 -0.29 5.30 -1.71
C MET A 208 0.64 4.83 -2.83
N ARG A 209 0.58 3.55 -3.19
CA ARG A 209 1.45 2.97 -4.23
C ARG A 209 1.14 3.50 -5.62
N VAL A 210 -0.13 3.84 -5.92
CA VAL A 210 -0.53 4.45 -7.20
C VAL A 210 0.29 5.69 -7.50
N LYS A 211 0.43 6.59 -6.52
CA LYS A 211 1.15 7.86 -6.67
C LYS A 211 2.62 7.64 -7.01
N ALA A 212 3.24 6.59 -6.46
CA ALA A 212 4.64 6.25 -6.71
C ALA A 212 4.84 5.50 -8.04
N LEU A 213 3.96 4.54 -8.36
CA LEU A 213 4.08 3.69 -9.55
C LEU A 213 3.67 4.40 -10.83
N SER A 214 2.69 5.31 -10.77
CA SER A 214 2.24 6.11 -11.92
C SER A 214 3.30 7.10 -12.43
N GLN A 215 4.41 7.29 -11.71
CA GLN A 215 5.57 8.02 -12.21
C GLN A 215 6.41 7.20 -13.21
N GLY A 216 6.30 5.87 -13.18
CA GLY A 216 7.12 4.96 -13.99
C GLY A 216 6.35 4.14 -15.03
N PHE A 217 5.05 3.94 -14.82
CA PHE A 217 4.16 3.17 -15.69
C PHE A 217 2.92 3.99 -16.05
N HIS A 218 2.24 3.62 -17.15
CA HIS A 218 0.95 4.22 -17.49
C HIS A 218 -0.09 4.02 -16.37
N LYS A 219 -0.88 5.06 -16.07
CA LYS A 219 -1.86 5.06 -14.95
C LYS A 219 -2.84 3.87 -15.03
N THR A 220 -3.43 3.64 -16.20
CA THR A 220 -4.31 2.49 -16.47
C THR A 220 -3.63 1.15 -16.18
N ALA A 221 -2.36 0.98 -16.55
CA ALA A 221 -1.63 -0.26 -16.29
C ALA A 221 -1.45 -0.50 -14.78
N VAL A 222 -1.26 0.58 -14.01
CA VAL A 222 -1.15 0.53 -12.56
C VAL A 222 -2.50 0.20 -11.91
N HIS A 223 -3.60 0.82 -12.36
CA HIS A 223 -4.96 0.52 -11.88
C HIS A 223 -5.31 -0.96 -12.12
N MET A 224 -5.14 -1.44 -13.35
CA MET A 224 -5.40 -2.83 -13.69
C MET A 224 -4.52 -3.80 -12.88
N ALA A 225 -3.24 -3.49 -12.71
CA ALA A 225 -2.34 -4.32 -11.91
C ALA A 225 -2.76 -4.42 -10.44
N MET A 226 -3.33 -3.37 -9.86
CA MET A 226 -3.84 -3.38 -8.48
C MET A 226 -5.07 -4.25 -8.35
N ASP A 227 -5.99 -4.14 -9.28
CA ASP A 227 -7.17 -4.99 -9.34
C ASP A 227 -6.77 -6.46 -9.51
N MET A 228 -5.80 -6.77 -10.38
CA MET A 228 -5.31 -8.14 -10.56
C MET A 228 -4.74 -8.73 -9.27
N VAL A 229 -4.08 -7.91 -8.44
CA VAL A 229 -3.54 -8.35 -7.14
C VAL A 229 -4.63 -8.62 -6.14
N VAL A 230 -5.74 -7.89 -6.16
CA VAL A 230 -6.82 -8.03 -5.17
C VAL A 230 -7.89 -9.01 -5.61
N ASN A 231 -8.38 -8.91 -6.84
CA ASN A 231 -9.48 -9.72 -7.35
C ASN A 231 -9.16 -11.23 -7.37
N ASP A 232 -7.89 -11.59 -7.50
CA ASP A 232 -7.47 -12.99 -7.45
C ASP A 232 -7.57 -13.61 -6.03
N TYR A 233 -7.81 -12.82 -4.97
CA TYR A 233 -8.11 -13.31 -3.62
C TYR A 233 -9.60 -13.36 -3.31
N LEU A 234 -10.44 -12.80 -4.18
CA LEU A 234 -11.89 -12.80 -4.02
C LEU A 234 -12.48 -14.07 -4.62
N GLU A 235 -13.56 -14.54 -4.02
CA GLU A 235 -14.25 -15.76 -4.44
C GLU A 235 -15.22 -15.45 -5.58
N HIS A 236 -15.96 -14.35 -5.43
CA HIS A 236 -16.99 -13.89 -6.34
C HIS A 236 -16.60 -12.53 -6.91
N VAL A 237 -16.25 -12.52 -8.19
CA VAL A 237 -15.93 -11.29 -8.93
C VAL A 237 -16.88 -11.13 -10.10
N ASP A 238 -17.10 -9.87 -10.51
CA ASP A 238 -17.85 -9.58 -11.73
C ASP A 238 -17.16 -10.26 -12.93
N ARG A 239 -17.95 -10.65 -13.93
CA ARG A 239 -17.49 -11.26 -15.17
C ARG A 239 -16.40 -10.41 -15.85
N ASP A 240 -16.59 -9.10 -15.83
CA ASP A 240 -15.68 -8.13 -16.46
C ASP A 240 -14.60 -7.60 -15.49
N ALA A 241 -14.51 -8.18 -14.28
CA ALA A 241 -13.49 -7.81 -13.31
C ALA A 241 -12.08 -8.07 -13.85
N VAL A 242 -11.14 -7.22 -13.44
CA VAL A 242 -9.74 -7.31 -13.84
C VAL A 242 -9.04 -8.37 -12.99
N THR A 243 -9.19 -9.63 -13.36
CA THR A 243 -8.47 -10.78 -12.79
C THR A 243 -7.29 -11.18 -13.68
N VAL A 244 -6.35 -11.96 -13.15
CA VAL A 244 -5.23 -12.48 -13.96
C VAL A 244 -5.73 -13.36 -15.11
N ALA A 245 -6.77 -14.15 -14.88
CA ALA A 245 -7.39 -14.99 -15.89
C ALA A 245 -7.99 -14.15 -17.03
N ASN A 246 -8.80 -13.14 -16.70
CA ASN A 246 -9.47 -12.29 -17.68
C ASN A 246 -8.46 -11.46 -18.49
N VAL A 247 -7.44 -10.91 -17.82
CA VAL A 247 -6.37 -10.14 -18.47
C VAL A 247 -5.55 -11.03 -19.41
N ASN A 248 -5.20 -12.25 -18.99
CA ASN A 248 -4.50 -13.20 -19.87
C ASN A 248 -5.33 -13.53 -21.12
N ALA A 249 -6.63 -13.79 -20.95
CA ALA A 249 -7.54 -14.08 -22.05
C ALA A 249 -7.71 -12.89 -23.00
N ARG A 250 -7.90 -11.68 -22.46
CA ARG A 250 -8.13 -10.45 -23.24
C ARG A 250 -6.91 -10.01 -24.03
N PHE A 251 -5.72 -10.09 -23.45
CA PHE A 251 -4.48 -9.56 -24.07
C PHE A 251 -3.57 -10.63 -24.66
N GLY A 252 -3.93 -11.92 -24.52
CA GLY A 252 -3.11 -13.05 -24.98
C GLY A 252 -1.79 -13.18 -24.21
N LEU A 253 -1.85 -12.98 -22.88
CA LEU A 253 -0.71 -13.08 -21.98
C LEU A 253 -0.69 -14.41 -21.22
N LEU A 254 0.44 -14.72 -20.60
CA LEU A 254 0.64 -15.89 -19.73
C LEU A 254 1.20 -15.46 -18.37
N LEU A 255 0.51 -14.52 -17.73
CA LEU A 255 0.84 -14.04 -16.40
C LEU A 255 0.45 -15.08 -15.35
N LYS A 256 1.31 -15.27 -14.35
CA LYS A 256 1.02 -16.14 -13.20
C LYS A 256 0.25 -15.36 -12.14
N ARG A 257 -0.67 -16.04 -11.43
CA ARG A 257 -1.38 -15.49 -10.27
C ARG A 257 -0.41 -15.18 -9.13
N PHE A 258 -0.87 -14.34 -8.20
CA PHE A 258 -0.16 -13.97 -6.97
C PHE A 258 1.28 -13.46 -7.22
N ARG A 259 1.42 -12.51 -8.16
CA ARG A 259 2.65 -11.76 -8.42
C ARG A 259 2.49 -10.28 -8.07
N THR A 260 3.62 -9.57 -7.99
CA THR A 260 3.65 -8.19 -7.52
C THR A 260 2.92 -7.23 -8.46
N ILE A 261 2.48 -6.09 -7.91
CA ILE A 261 1.87 -5.00 -8.71
C ILE A 261 2.82 -4.58 -9.83
N GLU A 262 4.13 -4.45 -9.54
CA GLU A 262 5.15 -4.11 -10.54
C GLU A 262 5.24 -5.11 -11.69
N TYR A 263 5.14 -6.41 -11.38
CA TYR A 263 5.17 -7.47 -12.39
C TYR A 263 4.01 -7.32 -13.37
N TYR A 264 2.79 -7.14 -12.86
CA TYR A 264 1.61 -6.94 -13.70
C TYR A 264 1.63 -5.58 -14.42
N ALA A 265 1.96 -4.49 -13.73
CA ALA A 265 1.99 -3.15 -14.30
C ALA A 265 2.98 -3.08 -15.48
N LYS A 266 4.16 -3.69 -15.35
CA LYS A 266 5.15 -3.78 -16.43
C LYS A 266 4.63 -4.58 -17.63
N ALA A 267 3.93 -5.69 -17.39
CA ALA A 267 3.36 -6.50 -18.46
C ALA A 267 2.27 -5.73 -19.22
N ILE A 268 1.35 -5.09 -18.51
CA ILE A 268 0.24 -4.34 -19.11
C ILE A 268 0.75 -3.08 -19.81
N ASP A 269 1.67 -2.33 -19.21
CA ASP A 269 2.29 -1.15 -19.82
C ASP A 269 3.02 -1.50 -21.14
N LYS A 270 3.60 -2.71 -21.23
CA LYS A 270 4.17 -3.22 -22.48
C LYS A 270 3.09 -3.49 -23.54
N VAL A 271 1.99 -4.17 -23.18
CA VAL A 271 0.90 -4.44 -24.13
C VAL A 271 0.26 -3.14 -24.60
N MET A 272 0.07 -2.15 -23.73
CA MET A 272 -0.47 -0.84 -24.11
C MET A 272 0.38 -0.14 -25.19
N LYS A 273 1.72 -0.29 -25.11
CA LYS A 273 2.65 0.28 -26.10
C LYS A 273 2.65 -0.50 -27.41
N GLU A 274 2.54 -1.83 -27.35
CA GLU A 274 2.61 -2.70 -28.53
C GLU A 274 1.27 -2.84 -29.27
N LYS A 275 0.15 -2.75 -28.53
CA LYS A 275 -1.21 -2.98 -29.02
C LYS A 275 -2.20 -1.99 -28.38
N PRO A 276 -2.09 -0.69 -28.69
CA PRO A 276 -2.98 0.33 -28.12
C PRO A 276 -4.45 0.08 -28.45
N ASP A 277 -4.74 -0.52 -29.60
CA ASP A 277 -6.10 -0.81 -30.08
C ASP A 277 -6.91 -1.76 -29.18
N LEU A 278 -6.26 -2.48 -28.25
CA LEU A 278 -6.94 -3.35 -27.28
C LEU A 278 -7.49 -2.58 -26.05
N PHE A 279 -7.08 -1.32 -25.89
CA PHE A 279 -7.43 -0.43 -24.79
C PHE A 279 -8.39 0.66 -25.26
N VAL A 280 -9.43 0.27 -26.00
CA VAL A 280 -10.50 1.20 -26.37
C VAL A 280 -11.22 1.65 -25.10
N PRO A 281 -11.26 2.96 -24.81
CA PRO A 281 -12.08 3.49 -23.71
C PRO A 281 -13.55 3.14 -23.95
N ILE A 282 -14.29 2.89 -22.87
CA ILE A 282 -15.75 2.84 -23.00
C ILE A 282 -16.20 4.28 -23.22
N ASP A 283 -16.97 4.52 -24.28
CA ASP A 283 -17.40 5.87 -24.69
C ASP A 283 -18.51 6.37 -23.74
N ASN A 284 -18.12 6.68 -22.51
CA ASN A 284 -18.97 7.29 -21.48
C ASN A 284 -18.94 8.83 -21.57
N ALA A 285 -18.24 9.38 -22.55
CA ALA A 285 -18.02 10.83 -22.71
C ALA A 285 -19.33 11.62 -22.89
N ASP A 286 -20.40 10.96 -23.32
CA ASP A 286 -21.69 11.58 -23.61
C ASP A 286 -22.72 11.48 -22.45
N THR A 287 -22.40 10.79 -21.34
CA THR A 287 -23.34 10.60 -20.22
C THR A 287 -22.70 10.90 -18.87
N ALA A 288 -23.32 11.81 -18.10
CA ALA A 288 -22.88 12.16 -16.75
C ALA A 288 -23.04 11.04 -15.72
N VAL A 289 -23.81 9.98 -16.04
CA VAL A 289 -24.00 8.78 -15.22
C VAL A 289 -23.24 7.61 -15.82
N ALA A 290 -22.40 6.98 -15.03
CA ALA A 290 -21.73 5.74 -15.38
C ALA A 290 -22.66 4.54 -15.13
N MET A 291 -23.03 3.85 -16.20
CA MET A 291 -23.93 2.69 -16.15
C MET A 291 -23.19 1.34 -16.21
N GLU A 292 -21.91 1.37 -16.59
CA GLU A 292 -21.09 0.18 -16.81
C GLU A 292 -19.72 0.31 -16.14
N PHE A 293 -19.12 -0.84 -15.85
CA PHE A 293 -17.79 -0.93 -15.28
C PHE A 293 -16.74 -0.58 -16.34
N ASP A 294 -15.86 0.39 -16.04
CA ASP A 294 -14.69 0.69 -16.86
C ASP A 294 -13.40 0.49 -16.04
N PRO A 295 -12.55 -0.49 -16.39
CA PRO A 295 -11.30 -0.75 -15.69
C PRO A 295 -10.25 0.36 -15.86
N GLN A 296 -10.40 1.26 -16.82
CA GLN A 296 -9.44 2.34 -17.06
C GLN A 296 -9.60 3.49 -16.05
N THR A 297 -10.85 3.79 -15.69
CA THR A 297 -11.24 4.93 -14.83
C THR A 297 -11.76 4.51 -13.45
N SER A 298 -11.85 3.20 -13.17
CA SER A 298 -12.38 2.64 -11.91
C SER A 298 -11.76 3.21 -10.62
N HIS A 299 -10.53 3.73 -10.70
CA HIS A 299 -9.77 4.25 -9.56
C HIS A 299 -9.47 5.75 -9.64
N ASP A 300 -10.08 6.49 -10.58
CA ASP A 300 -9.82 7.92 -10.72
C ASP A 300 -10.24 8.72 -9.48
N ILE A 301 -11.22 8.23 -8.73
CA ILE A 301 -11.66 8.82 -7.46
C ILE A 301 -10.54 8.93 -6.41
N TRP A 302 -9.46 8.15 -6.54
CA TRP A 302 -8.32 8.23 -5.63
C TRP A 302 -7.53 9.53 -5.78
N ASP A 303 -7.54 10.15 -6.96
CA ASP A 303 -6.89 11.44 -7.19
C ASP A 303 -7.56 12.57 -6.41
N GLU A 304 -8.85 12.41 -6.10
CA GLU A 304 -9.60 13.35 -5.27
C GLU A 304 -9.29 13.21 -3.77
N SER A 305 -8.49 12.22 -3.35
CA SER A 305 -8.20 12.00 -1.91
C SER A 305 -7.42 13.14 -1.29
N ASP A 306 -7.70 13.41 -0.01
CA ASP A 306 -7.01 14.46 0.72
C ASP A 306 -5.51 14.22 0.75
N SER A 307 -4.73 15.28 0.52
CA SER A 307 -3.27 15.22 0.55
C SER A 307 -2.78 15.13 2.01
N ILE A 308 -2.85 13.93 2.56
CA ILE A 308 -2.44 13.60 3.92
C ILE A 308 -1.05 12.96 3.89
N ASP A 309 -0.24 13.19 4.93
CA ASP A 309 1.07 12.56 5.03
C ASP A 309 0.93 11.04 5.19
N THR A 310 1.90 10.29 4.66
CA THR A 310 1.86 8.83 4.66
C THR A 310 1.75 8.28 6.09
N ASP A 311 2.45 8.88 7.06
CA ASP A 311 2.45 8.41 8.44
C ASP A 311 1.08 8.60 9.11
N THR A 312 0.40 9.71 8.78
CA THR A 312 -0.95 9.97 9.29
C THR A 312 -1.99 9.05 8.67
N MET A 313 -1.87 8.72 7.38
CA MET A 313 -2.75 7.75 6.73
C MET A 313 -2.52 6.33 7.26
N ASP A 314 -1.28 5.96 7.55
CA ASP A 314 -0.96 4.68 8.18
C ASP A 314 -1.60 4.56 9.58
N GLN A 315 -1.56 5.63 10.39
CA GLN A 315 -2.22 5.66 11.70
C GLN A 315 -3.74 5.55 11.61
N ILE A 316 -4.35 6.22 10.63
CA ILE A 316 -5.79 6.08 10.36
C ILE A 316 -6.09 4.63 10.00
N THR A 317 -5.33 4.05 9.08
CA THR A 317 -5.52 2.66 8.65
C THR A 317 -5.33 1.66 9.79
N GLU A 318 -4.30 1.83 10.61
CA GLU A 318 -4.05 1.00 11.80
C GLU A 318 -5.21 1.07 12.80
N ARG A 319 -5.84 2.25 12.99
CA ARG A 319 -7.03 2.39 13.82
C ARG A 319 -8.20 1.56 13.27
N TYR A 320 -8.47 1.64 11.97
CA TYR A 320 -9.56 0.87 11.35
C TYR A 320 -9.32 -0.64 11.44
N ILE A 321 -8.08 -1.08 11.17
CA ILE A 321 -7.66 -2.47 11.30
C ILE A 321 -7.87 -2.95 12.73
N ASN A 322 -7.37 -2.23 13.74
CA ASN A 322 -7.46 -2.65 15.13
C ASN A 322 -8.91 -2.77 15.64
N GLU A 323 -9.79 -1.87 15.19
CA GLU A 323 -11.21 -1.93 15.53
C GLU A 323 -11.92 -3.09 14.80
N ALA A 324 -11.55 -3.37 13.54
CA ALA A 324 -12.10 -4.47 12.76
C ALA A 324 -11.59 -5.86 13.23
N SER A 325 -10.35 -5.92 13.73
CA SER A 325 -9.71 -7.13 14.28
C SER A 325 -10.34 -7.64 15.59
N LYS A 326 -11.42 -7.02 16.07
CA LYS A 326 -12.25 -7.57 17.15
C LYS A 326 -13.06 -8.80 16.72
N GLY A 327 -13.31 -8.96 15.42
CA GLY A 327 -13.94 -10.14 14.84
C GLY A 327 -12.94 -11.24 14.50
N ASP A 328 -13.46 -12.39 14.07
CA ASP A 328 -12.64 -13.45 13.50
C ASP A 328 -12.02 -13.01 12.15
N MET A 329 -10.83 -13.52 11.85
CA MET A 329 -10.03 -13.12 10.69
C MET A 329 -9.48 -14.35 9.96
N GLU A 330 -9.66 -14.37 8.65
CA GLU A 330 -9.03 -15.36 7.78
C GLU A 330 -7.49 -15.26 7.82
N GLY A 331 -6.83 -16.38 7.53
CA GLY A 331 -5.38 -16.50 7.65
C GLY A 331 -4.59 -15.50 6.79
N TYR A 332 -5.02 -15.27 5.54
CA TYR A 332 -4.34 -14.32 4.64
C TYR A 332 -4.57 -12.86 5.08
N VAL A 333 -5.73 -12.51 5.64
CA VAL A 333 -5.97 -11.17 6.20
C VAL A 333 -5.02 -10.92 7.36
N LYS A 334 -4.78 -11.95 8.19
CA LYS A 334 -3.83 -11.87 9.30
C LYS A 334 -2.39 -11.67 8.81
N SER A 335 -1.97 -12.36 7.75
CA SER A 335 -0.62 -12.15 7.16
C SER A 335 -0.50 -10.75 6.54
N LEU A 336 -1.56 -10.24 5.93
CA LEU A 336 -1.61 -8.88 5.39
C LEU A 336 -1.43 -7.83 6.48
N ILE A 337 -2.17 -7.97 7.58
CA ILE A 337 -2.08 -7.08 8.74
C ILE A 337 -0.70 -7.18 9.40
N ASP A 338 -0.17 -8.39 9.60
CA ASP A 338 1.16 -8.58 10.19
C ASP A 338 2.24 -7.94 9.32
N THR A 339 2.15 -8.09 8.00
CA THR A 339 3.08 -7.46 7.04
C THR A 339 2.94 -5.94 7.05
N PHE A 340 1.71 -5.41 7.13
CA PHE A 340 1.44 -3.98 7.26
C PHE A 340 2.10 -3.44 8.53
N GLN A 341 1.91 -4.12 9.67
CA GLN A 341 2.50 -3.76 10.95
C GLN A 341 4.03 -3.87 10.94
N LYS A 342 4.62 -4.94 10.39
CA LYS A 342 6.07 -5.16 10.33
C LYS A 342 6.79 -4.11 9.48
N THR A 343 6.24 -3.82 8.30
CA THR A 343 6.80 -2.85 7.35
C THR A 343 6.85 -1.43 7.95
N ARG A 344 5.89 -1.10 8.82
CA ARG A 344 5.73 0.24 9.40
C ARG A 344 6.29 0.38 10.81
N ARG A 345 6.30 -0.69 11.62
CA ARG A 345 6.98 -0.72 12.94
C ARG A 345 8.50 -0.68 12.81
N ALA A 346 9.04 -1.19 11.70
CA ALA A 346 10.42 -0.98 11.32
C ALA A 346 10.60 0.45 10.79
N LEU A 347 10.61 1.46 11.66
CA LEU A 347 11.18 2.76 11.31
C LEU A 347 12.60 2.50 10.81
N PRO A 348 12.89 2.71 9.51
CA PRO A 348 14.15 2.25 8.98
C PRO A 348 15.27 3.01 9.71
N TRP A 349 16.23 2.24 10.23
CA TRP A 349 17.23 2.69 11.20
C TRP A 349 17.99 3.96 10.75
N TYR A 350 18.00 4.23 9.43
CA TYR A 350 18.49 5.47 8.85
C TYR A 350 17.87 6.76 9.42
N PHE A 351 16.58 6.75 9.82
CA PHE A 351 15.94 7.93 10.42
C PHE A 351 16.56 8.24 11.77
N TYR A 352 16.90 7.21 12.54
CA TYR A 352 17.61 7.36 13.81
C TYR A 352 19.03 7.86 13.57
N LEU A 353 19.73 7.31 12.55
CA LEU A 353 21.03 7.84 12.14
C LEU A 353 20.92 9.33 11.81
N LYS A 354 19.97 9.75 10.96
CA LYS A 354 19.74 11.16 10.61
C LYS A 354 19.51 12.06 11.84
N LYS A 355 18.69 11.61 12.79
CA LYS A 355 18.41 12.32 14.05
C LYS A 355 19.64 12.41 14.95
N LEU A 356 20.47 11.37 14.99
CA LEU A 356 21.72 11.35 15.73
C LEU A 356 22.76 12.27 15.08
N MET A 357 22.91 12.20 13.75
CA MET A 357 23.84 13.01 12.95
C MET A 357 23.55 14.50 13.06
N GLY A 358 22.27 14.92 13.02
CA GLY A 358 21.91 16.33 13.22
C GLY A 358 22.35 16.91 14.58
N LYS A 359 22.56 16.06 15.59
CA LYS A 359 23.04 16.46 16.92
C LYS A 359 24.57 16.37 17.08
N VAL A 360 25.28 15.72 16.15
CA VAL A 360 26.74 15.59 16.19
C VAL A 360 27.34 16.81 15.50
N ALA A 361 27.70 17.82 16.30
CA ALA A 361 28.45 18.98 15.83
C ALA A 361 29.93 18.77 16.16
N SER A 362 30.78 18.70 15.14
CA SER A 362 32.23 18.56 15.33
C SER A 362 32.95 19.62 14.51
N GLY A 363 33.35 20.68 15.23
CA GLY A 363 34.28 21.70 14.75
C GLY A 363 33.69 23.10 14.54
N TYR A 364 34.61 24.04 14.31
CA TYR A 364 34.31 25.42 13.93
C TYR A 364 35.07 25.75 12.62
N LYS A 365 34.36 26.20 11.59
CA LYS A 365 34.94 26.73 10.34
C LYS A 365 35.08 28.24 10.46
N LYS A 366 36.25 28.79 10.12
CA LYS A 366 36.41 30.25 9.99
C LYS A 366 35.62 30.76 8.77
N THR A 367 34.89 31.86 8.94
CA THR A 367 34.13 32.51 7.88
C THR A 367 34.35 34.02 7.91
N THR A 368 34.50 34.62 6.75
CA THR A 368 34.56 36.08 6.58
C THR A 368 33.18 36.72 6.68
N MET A 369 32.10 35.96 6.51
CA MET A 369 30.71 36.45 6.60
C MET A 369 30.24 36.75 8.03
N ARG A 370 31.04 36.43 9.06
CA ARG A 370 30.70 36.66 10.47
C ARG A 370 31.88 37.28 11.17
N ARG A 371 31.64 38.23 12.09
CA ARG A 371 32.69 38.82 12.93
C ARG A 371 33.09 37.87 14.06
N ASN A 372 34.31 37.97 14.55
CA ASN A 372 34.78 37.20 15.70
C ASN A 372 33.99 37.59 16.97
N ARG A 373 33.37 36.61 17.66
CA ARG A 373 32.49 36.88 18.81
C ARG A 373 33.21 37.50 20.02
N ARG A 374 34.51 37.23 20.17
CA ARG A 374 35.31 37.74 21.30
C ARG A 374 35.94 39.09 20.99
N GLN A 375 36.21 39.39 19.72
CA GLN A 375 36.85 40.63 19.27
C GLN A 375 36.16 41.15 17.99
N PRO A 376 34.94 41.70 18.09
CA PRO A 376 34.15 42.06 16.92
C PRO A 376 34.67 43.28 16.15
N GLU A 377 35.50 44.13 16.78
CA GLU A 377 36.05 45.34 16.14
C GLU A 377 37.28 45.07 15.27
N ARG A 378 37.95 43.91 15.45
CA ARG A 378 39.13 43.53 14.67
C ARG A 378 38.70 42.84 13.38
N LEU A 379 38.56 43.62 12.31
CA LEU A 379 38.11 43.16 11.00
C LEU A 379 39.07 42.14 10.36
N GLU A 380 40.35 42.12 10.76
CA GLU A 380 41.28 41.07 10.33
C GLU A 380 40.96 39.66 10.88
N LEU A 381 40.11 39.54 11.91
CA LEU A 381 39.74 38.26 12.51
C LEU A 381 38.41 37.75 11.96
N SER A 382 38.48 36.69 11.15
CA SER A 382 37.29 35.95 10.71
C SER A 382 36.52 35.36 11.89
N GLY A 383 35.20 35.43 11.84
CA GLY A 383 34.31 34.75 12.77
C GLY A 383 34.31 33.24 12.55
N THR A 384 33.63 32.52 13.43
CA THR A 384 33.53 31.07 13.38
C THR A 384 32.07 30.63 13.18
N LEU A 385 31.84 29.75 12.21
CA LEU A 385 30.61 28.98 12.04
C LEU A 385 30.83 27.58 12.61
N ARG A 386 29.79 26.96 13.16
CA ARG A 386 29.86 25.54 13.51
C ARG A 386 29.98 24.74 12.22
N GLN A 387 30.94 23.83 12.20
CA GLN A 387 31.08 22.85 11.13
C GLN A 387 30.56 21.52 11.66
N HIS A 388 29.79 20.81 10.84
CA HIS A 388 29.31 19.48 11.16
C HIS A 388 30.19 18.47 10.39
N LYS A 389 31.44 18.25 10.82
CA LYS A 389 32.28 17.17 10.28
C LYS A 389 32.47 16.10 11.35
N ALA A 390 31.46 15.25 11.52
CA ALA A 390 31.52 14.11 12.41
C ALA A 390 32.51 13.06 11.89
N ASN A 391 33.21 12.38 12.81
CA ASN A 391 33.94 11.15 12.52
C ASN A 391 33.04 9.95 12.88
N VAL A 392 32.46 9.32 11.86
CA VAL A 392 31.54 8.19 12.00
C VAL A 392 32.30 6.90 11.76
N TRP A 393 32.22 6.00 12.73
CA TRP A 393 32.77 4.66 12.62
C TRP A 393 31.65 3.67 12.38
N VAL A 394 31.87 2.78 11.43
CA VAL A 394 30.92 1.74 11.03
C VAL A 394 31.62 0.41 11.26
N ALA A 395 31.23 -0.28 12.33
CA ALA A 395 31.72 -1.60 12.65
C ALA A 395 30.83 -2.65 11.97
N LEU A 396 31.46 -3.52 11.20
CA LEU A 396 30.82 -4.61 10.47
C LEU A 396 31.32 -5.93 11.04
N ASP A 397 30.39 -6.68 11.60
CA ASP A 397 30.63 -8.05 12.04
C ASP A 397 30.80 -8.98 10.83
N MET A 398 31.94 -9.66 10.76
CA MET A 398 32.32 -10.54 9.66
C MET A 398 32.08 -12.02 9.98
N SER A 399 31.51 -12.32 11.14
CA SER A 399 31.23 -13.70 11.57
C SER A 399 30.39 -14.47 10.55
N GLY A 400 30.51 -15.80 10.59
CA GLY A 400 29.91 -16.69 9.58
C GLY A 400 28.38 -16.70 9.52
N SER A 401 27.70 -15.93 10.37
CA SER A 401 26.24 -15.81 10.46
C SER A 401 25.63 -14.66 9.65
N ILE A 402 26.45 -13.78 9.05
CA ILE A 402 25.96 -12.65 8.22
C ILE A 402 26.19 -12.94 6.74
N THR A 403 25.12 -12.82 5.94
CA THR A 403 25.15 -13.09 4.49
C THR A 403 25.77 -11.93 3.69
N ASP A 404 26.29 -12.22 2.49
CA ASP A 404 26.91 -11.19 1.61
C ASP A 404 25.90 -10.14 1.11
N VAL A 405 24.63 -10.51 1.03
CA VAL A 405 23.54 -9.63 0.59
C VAL A 405 23.19 -8.62 1.70
N GLU A 406 23.07 -9.07 2.95
CA GLU A 406 22.89 -8.19 4.11
C GLU A 406 24.08 -7.22 4.25
N PHE A 407 25.29 -7.73 4.04
CA PHE A 407 26.53 -6.95 4.05
C PHE A 407 26.49 -5.79 3.03
N THR A 408 26.11 -6.08 1.79
CA THR A 408 26.08 -5.08 0.72
C THR A 408 24.98 -4.05 0.94
N ASN A 409 23.78 -4.50 1.32
CA ASN A 409 22.63 -3.62 1.58
C ASN A 409 22.89 -2.65 2.75
N ALA A 410 23.49 -3.13 3.84
CA ALA A 410 23.83 -2.29 4.99
C ALA A 410 24.84 -1.18 4.60
N LEU A 411 25.86 -1.55 3.82
CA LEU A 411 26.91 -0.64 3.42
C LEU A 411 26.43 0.44 2.43
N GLU A 412 25.58 0.06 1.47
CA GLU A 412 24.95 1.02 0.54
C GLU A 412 24.12 2.06 1.29
N GLN A 413 23.31 1.65 2.26
CA GLN A 413 22.49 2.57 3.05
C GLN A 413 23.33 3.56 3.87
N VAL A 414 24.40 3.07 4.51
CA VAL A 414 25.34 3.94 5.24
C VAL A 414 25.95 4.98 4.32
N LEU A 415 26.38 4.58 3.12
CA LEU A 415 27.01 5.48 2.15
C LEU A 415 26.04 6.55 1.64
N GLN A 416 24.80 6.19 1.34
CA GLN A 416 23.77 7.16 0.92
C GLN A 416 23.54 8.25 1.99
N ILE A 417 23.46 7.85 3.26
CA ILE A 417 23.21 8.79 4.36
C ILE A 417 24.40 9.71 4.56
N VAL A 418 25.62 9.19 4.47
CA VAL A 418 26.81 9.99 4.77
C VAL A 418 27.22 10.90 3.61
N HIS A 419 26.99 10.50 2.36
CA HIS A 419 27.24 11.35 1.19
C HIS A 419 26.41 12.65 1.25
N ALA A 420 25.21 12.60 1.84
CA ALA A 420 24.36 13.76 2.03
C ALA A 420 24.93 14.83 3.00
N TYR A 421 25.86 14.48 3.90
CA TYR A 421 26.31 15.37 4.99
C TYR A 421 27.83 15.61 5.07
N ASN A 422 28.64 15.10 4.13
CA ASN A 422 30.09 15.35 4.01
C ASN A 422 30.90 15.06 5.30
N HIS A 423 30.65 13.89 5.90
CA HIS A 423 31.34 13.39 7.09
C HIS A 423 32.47 12.42 6.73
N ARG A 424 33.39 12.17 7.68
CA ARG A 424 34.45 11.16 7.50
C ARG A 424 33.93 9.81 7.99
N ILE A 425 33.93 8.81 7.12
CA ILE A 425 33.52 7.43 7.43
C ILE A 425 34.76 6.57 7.58
N THR A 426 34.83 5.83 8.69
CA THR A 426 35.81 4.76 8.85
C THR A 426 35.06 3.44 9.02
N VAL A 427 35.29 2.49 8.11
CA VAL A 427 34.76 1.14 8.22
C VAL A 427 35.76 0.29 8.98
N VAL A 428 35.25 -0.45 9.96
CA VAL A 428 35.99 -1.37 10.82
C VAL A 428 35.38 -2.75 10.61
N GLU A 429 36.13 -3.65 9.99
CA GLU A 429 35.73 -5.06 9.83
C GLU A 429 36.26 -5.83 11.04
N CYS A 430 35.37 -6.51 11.77
CA CYS A 430 35.69 -7.19 13.02
C CYS A 430 35.04 -8.56 13.12
N ASP A 431 35.73 -9.48 13.80
CA ASP A 431 35.22 -10.78 14.23
C ASP A 431 35.56 -10.99 15.72
N ASN A 432 36.54 -11.82 16.06
CA ASN A 432 37.10 -11.94 17.39
C ASN A 432 38.18 -10.87 17.63
N GLU A 433 38.70 -10.27 16.55
CA GLU A 433 39.67 -9.19 16.55
C GLU A 433 39.31 -8.17 15.44
N VAL A 434 39.93 -7.00 15.46
CA VAL A 434 39.78 -6.04 14.35
C VAL A 434 40.64 -6.50 13.18
N ARG A 435 40.01 -6.94 12.09
CA ARG A 435 40.71 -7.45 10.89
C ARG A 435 41.18 -6.33 10.00
N ARG A 436 40.34 -5.31 9.82
CA ARG A 436 40.60 -4.23 8.89
C ARG A 436 40.00 -2.92 9.35
N THR A 437 40.71 -1.84 9.06
CA THR A 437 40.19 -0.49 9.20
C THR A 437 40.54 0.31 7.96
N TYR A 438 39.56 0.93 7.33
CA TYR A 438 39.77 1.78 6.17
C TYR A 438 38.80 2.96 6.15
N THR A 439 39.26 4.08 5.60
CA THR A 439 38.43 5.26 5.37
C THR A 439 37.78 5.13 4.00
N MET A 440 36.50 5.46 3.92
CA MET A 440 35.74 5.44 2.67
C MET A 440 35.32 6.85 2.29
N GLU A 441 35.51 7.19 1.00
CA GLU A 441 34.98 8.42 0.40
C GLU A 441 33.91 8.11 -0.66
N SER A 442 33.97 6.94 -1.30
CA SER A 442 33.04 6.49 -2.34
C SER A 442 32.70 4.99 -2.25
N VAL A 443 31.56 4.58 -2.84
CA VAL A 443 31.11 3.16 -2.97
C VAL A 443 32.16 2.30 -3.69
N LYS A 444 32.99 2.91 -4.54
CA LYS A 444 34.08 2.20 -5.25
C LYS A 444 35.25 1.81 -4.34
N ASP A 445 35.32 2.35 -3.12
CA ASP A 445 36.36 2.03 -2.14
C ASP A 445 36.01 0.80 -1.29
N VAL A 446 34.82 0.21 -1.49
CA VAL A 446 34.41 -1.03 -0.82
C VAL A 446 35.34 -2.13 -1.26
N LYS A 447 35.98 -2.78 -0.29
CA LYS A 447 36.89 -3.88 -0.57
C LYS A 447 36.13 -5.20 -0.47
N PRO A 448 36.47 -6.20 -1.31
CA PRO A 448 35.82 -7.49 -1.26
C PRO A 448 36.00 -8.14 0.10
N ARG A 449 34.97 -8.90 0.51
CA ARG A 449 34.90 -9.60 1.80
C ARG A 449 36.12 -10.49 2.00
N LEU A 450 36.72 -10.44 3.19
CA LEU A 450 37.75 -11.40 3.58
C LEU A 450 37.07 -12.72 3.96
N ASP A 451 37.53 -13.83 3.37
CA ASP A 451 36.98 -15.18 3.59
C ASP A 451 37.50 -15.81 4.89
N VAL A 452 37.38 -15.09 6.01
CA VAL A 452 37.87 -15.51 7.33
C VAL A 452 36.68 -15.57 8.29
N ARG A 453 36.32 -16.77 8.71
CA ARG A 453 35.20 -17.03 9.64
C ARG A 453 35.73 -17.22 11.06
N GLY A 454 35.56 -16.18 11.89
CA GLY A 454 35.89 -16.20 13.32
C GLY A 454 34.64 -16.25 14.23
N ALA A 455 34.87 -16.35 15.54
CA ALA A 455 33.85 -16.10 16.58
C ALA A 455 33.63 -14.58 16.75
N THR A 456 32.51 -14.16 17.33
CA THR A 456 32.16 -12.73 17.49
C THR A 456 32.57 -12.17 18.85
N ALA A 457 33.42 -11.14 18.87
CA ALA A 457 33.75 -10.38 20.08
C ALA A 457 33.55 -8.87 19.84
N PHE A 458 32.77 -8.21 20.71
CA PHE A 458 32.47 -6.78 20.55
C PHE A 458 33.55 -5.88 21.14
N THR A 459 34.17 -6.31 22.25
CA THR A 459 35.19 -5.54 22.99
C THR A 459 36.34 -4.95 22.14
N PRO A 460 36.92 -5.65 21.13
CA PRO A 460 38.03 -5.13 20.34
C PRO A 460 37.72 -3.81 19.61
N VAL A 461 36.50 -3.68 19.07
CA VAL A 461 36.06 -2.46 18.37
C VAL A 461 35.95 -1.29 19.34
N PHE A 462 35.43 -1.53 20.55
CA PHE A 462 35.31 -0.49 21.58
C PHE A 462 36.69 -0.04 22.07
N SER A 463 37.64 -0.97 22.25
CA SER A 463 39.01 -0.62 22.64
C SER A 463 39.70 0.24 21.59
N LEU A 464 39.53 -0.09 20.30
CA LEU A 464 40.07 0.71 19.20
C LEU A 464 39.38 2.07 19.06
N ALA A 465 38.05 2.11 19.21
CA ALA A 465 37.28 3.35 19.14
C ALA A 465 37.62 4.30 20.29
N ASN A 466 37.85 3.78 21.50
CA ASN A 466 38.26 4.55 22.68
C ASN A 466 39.63 5.23 22.52
N GLN A 467 40.53 4.65 21.72
CA GLN A 467 41.84 5.22 21.41
C GLN A 467 41.78 6.32 20.33
N ASN A 468 40.66 6.41 19.61
CA ASN A 468 40.46 7.35 18.52
C ASN A 468 39.40 8.41 18.85
N ARG A 469 39.39 9.52 18.12
CA ARG A 469 38.33 10.55 18.26
C ARG A 469 37.12 10.15 17.42
N VAL A 470 36.29 9.26 17.95
CA VAL A 470 35.02 8.85 17.33
C VAL A 470 33.89 9.72 17.88
N ASP A 471 32.92 10.11 17.03
CA ASP A 471 31.72 10.84 17.46
C ASP A 471 30.48 9.93 17.52
N LEU A 472 30.38 8.98 16.57
CA LEU A 472 29.31 7.99 16.46
C LEU A 472 29.88 6.65 15.98
N LEU A 473 29.54 5.57 16.69
CA LEU A 473 29.79 4.19 16.31
C LEU A 473 28.47 3.54 15.89
N VAL A 474 28.37 3.08 14.65
CA VAL A 474 27.27 2.24 14.16
C VAL A 474 27.80 0.81 14.07
N TYR A 475 27.19 -0.13 14.78
CA TYR A 475 27.63 -1.52 14.86
C TYR A 475 26.59 -2.42 14.21
N PHE A 476 26.95 -3.11 13.14
CA PHE A 476 26.11 -4.11 12.48
C PHE A 476 26.51 -5.50 12.98
N THR A 477 25.55 -6.25 13.52
CA THR A 477 25.76 -7.60 14.06
C THR A 477 24.44 -8.37 14.10
N ASP A 478 24.50 -9.70 14.13
CA ASP A 478 23.34 -10.57 14.38
C ASP A 478 22.93 -10.60 15.86
N GLY A 479 23.71 -9.93 16.72
CA GLY A 479 23.48 -9.83 18.16
C GLY A 479 24.10 -10.96 18.98
N LYS A 480 24.73 -11.97 18.36
CA LYS A 480 25.36 -13.12 19.05
C LYS A 480 26.83 -12.84 19.31
N GLY A 481 27.23 -12.81 20.59
CA GLY A 481 28.61 -12.51 20.95
C GLY A 481 28.82 -12.50 22.46
N GLU A 482 29.55 -11.50 22.95
CA GLU A 482 29.86 -11.39 24.38
C GLU A 482 28.62 -10.96 25.20
N GLU A 483 28.45 -11.54 26.39
CA GLU A 483 27.37 -11.16 27.33
C GLU A 483 27.64 -9.83 28.06
N ARG A 484 28.91 -9.43 28.15
CA ARG A 484 29.35 -8.18 28.80
C ARG A 484 30.53 -7.56 28.05
N LEU A 485 30.42 -6.26 27.75
CA LEU A 485 31.53 -5.45 27.25
C LEU A 485 32.57 -5.22 28.35
N ARG A 486 33.85 -5.50 28.07
CA ARG A 486 34.94 -5.24 29.03
C ARG A 486 35.31 -3.75 29.10
N GLU A 487 35.07 -3.01 28.04
CA GLU A 487 35.35 -1.57 27.95
C GLU A 487 34.09 -0.77 27.61
N ALA A 488 33.89 0.35 28.32
CA ALA A 488 32.77 1.26 28.06
C ALA A 488 33.17 2.35 27.03
N PRO A 489 32.22 2.83 26.19
CA PRO A 489 32.48 3.88 25.22
C PRO A 489 32.76 5.23 25.88
N ARG A 490 33.90 5.86 25.54
CA ARG A 490 34.34 7.15 26.13
C ARG A 490 33.92 8.34 25.28
N GLY A 491 32.67 8.78 25.43
CA GLY A 491 32.20 10.08 24.92
C GLY A 491 31.67 10.08 23.48
N TYR A 492 31.52 8.91 22.86
CA TYR A 492 30.83 8.74 21.56
C TYR A 492 29.49 8.03 21.74
N LYS A 493 28.57 8.26 20.79
CA LYS A 493 27.29 7.56 20.77
C LYS A 493 27.42 6.23 20.05
N VAL A 494 26.61 5.26 20.46
CA VAL A 494 26.59 3.92 19.87
C VAL A 494 25.19 3.62 19.34
N LEU A 495 25.11 3.09 18.13
CA LEU A 495 23.90 2.57 17.51
C LEU A 495 24.16 1.13 17.09
N TRP A 496 23.47 0.18 17.72
CA TRP A 496 23.48 -1.22 17.31
C TRP A 496 22.39 -1.44 16.28
N VAL A 497 22.75 -2.05 15.16
CA VAL A 497 21.86 -2.45 14.09
C VAL A 497 21.90 -3.97 14.00
N LEU A 498 20.82 -4.61 14.44
CA LEU A 498 20.69 -6.05 14.53
C LEU A 498 20.15 -6.62 13.22
N THR A 499 20.80 -7.65 12.70
CA THR A 499 20.39 -8.38 11.48
C THR A 499 19.85 -9.77 11.85
N GLY A 500 18.81 -10.24 11.16
CA GLY A 500 18.24 -11.60 11.33
C GLY A 500 16.76 -11.63 11.74
N GLU A 501 16.16 -12.83 11.70
CA GLU A 501 14.72 -13.06 11.92
C GLU A 501 14.25 -12.87 13.37
N ASN A 502 15.15 -13.06 14.35
CA ASN A 502 14.92 -12.82 15.78
C ASN A 502 16.10 -12.05 16.39
N PRO A 503 16.18 -10.73 16.16
CA PRO A 503 17.32 -9.92 16.58
C PRO A 503 17.30 -9.72 18.11
N GLN A 504 18.11 -10.52 18.82
CA GLN A 504 18.40 -10.28 20.24
C GLN A 504 19.89 -10.05 20.46
N LEU A 505 20.21 -8.94 21.10
CA LEU A 505 21.58 -8.63 21.49
C LEU A 505 21.93 -9.39 22.77
N SER A 506 23.01 -10.18 22.72
CA SER A 506 23.47 -11.02 23.84
C SER A 506 23.97 -10.21 25.04
N LEU A 507 24.18 -8.89 24.88
CA LEU A 507 24.66 -8.00 25.94
C LEU A 507 23.54 -7.68 26.93
N TYR A 508 23.77 -7.96 28.23
CA TYR A 508 22.81 -7.64 29.29
C TYR A 508 22.54 -6.14 29.45
N ASN A 509 23.52 -5.29 29.14
CA ASN A 509 23.38 -3.84 29.21
C ASN A 509 24.09 -3.16 28.03
N PRO A 510 23.43 -3.06 26.87
CA PRO A 510 24.04 -2.47 25.68
C PRO A 510 24.14 -0.96 25.84
N TYR A 511 25.35 -0.42 25.63
CA TYR A 511 25.53 1.03 25.59
C TYR A 511 24.99 1.56 24.25
N GLY A 512 24.06 2.51 24.29
CA GLY A 512 23.51 3.14 23.10
C GLY A 512 22.09 2.71 22.75
N MET A 513 21.68 2.93 21.50
CA MET A 513 20.37 2.50 21.00
C MET A 513 20.53 1.19 20.24
N VAL A 514 19.61 0.24 20.46
CA VAL A 514 19.54 -1.02 19.72
C VAL A 514 18.37 -0.96 18.75
N ARG A 515 18.59 -1.26 17.47
CA ARG A 515 17.58 -1.23 16.42
C ARG A 515 17.72 -2.42 15.50
N GLU A 516 16.62 -2.82 14.93
CA GLU A 516 16.54 -3.93 13.99
C GLU A 516 16.72 -3.40 12.57
N LEU A 517 17.44 -4.14 11.75
CA LEU A 517 17.41 -3.98 10.31
C LEU A 517 16.04 -4.52 9.87
N GLY A 518 15.19 -3.66 9.28
CA GLY A 518 13.90 -4.12 8.75
C GLY A 518 14.14 -5.29 7.80
N TYR A 519 13.69 -6.48 8.19
CA TYR A 519 13.91 -7.70 7.44
C TYR A 519 13.12 -7.62 6.13
N VAL A 520 13.84 -7.58 5.01
CA VAL A 520 13.30 -7.92 3.69
C VAL A 520 13.74 -9.36 3.46
N GLY A 521 12.83 -10.31 3.62
CA GLY A 521 13.11 -11.71 3.26
C GLY A 521 13.41 -11.75 1.76
N ILE A 522 14.60 -12.23 1.39
CA ILE A 522 14.99 -12.42 0.00
C ILE A 522 14.91 -13.91 -0.25
N ASP A 523 13.91 -14.31 -1.03
CA ASP A 523 13.86 -15.64 -1.64
C ASP A 523 15.00 -15.74 -2.67
N GLU A 524 15.96 -16.62 -2.43
CA GLU A 524 17.16 -16.83 -3.25
C GLU A 524 16.85 -17.35 -4.66
N THR A 525 15.58 -17.59 -5.00
CA THR A 525 15.15 -18.05 -6.34
C THR A 525 14.74 -16.93 -7.31
N GLN A 526 14.73 -15.65 -6.89
CA GLN A 526 14.41 -14.53 -7.77
C GLN A 526 15.66 -13.89 -8.40
N ASP A 527 15.60 -13.67 -9.71
CA ASP A 527 16.67 -13.09 -10.53
C ASP A 527 17.19 -11.77 -9.91
N ILE A 528 18.51 -11.72 -9.68
CA ILE A 528 19.23 -10.63 -9.01
C ILE A 528 19.01 -9.27 -9.73
N ASP A 529 18.75 -9.29 -11.04
CA ASP A 529 18.47 -8.09 -11.85
C ASP A 529 17.05 -7.52 -11.65
N GLU A 530 16.09 -8.32 -11.15
CA GLU A 530 14.73 -7.86 -10.81
C GLU A 530 14.71 -7.22 -9.41
N PHE A 531 15.45 -7.78 -8.46
CA PHE A 531 15.54 -7.27 -7.08
C PHE A 531 16.30 -5.93 -6.98
N VAL A 532 17.39 -5.74 -7.73
CA VAL A 532 18.14 -4.46 -7.77
C VAL A 532 17.30 -3.31 -8.32
N ARG A 533 16.25 -3.60 -9.10
CA ARG A 533 15.27 -2.59 -9.54
C ARG A 533 14.16 -2.34 -8.51
N MET A 534 13.83 -3.31 -7.67
CA MET A 534 12.83 -3.19 -6.60
C MET A 534 13.37 -2.52 -5.33
N ALA A 535 14.66 -2.67 -5.02
CA ALA A 535 15.28 -2.11 -3.81
C ALA A 535 15.30 -0.57 -3.74
N ASN A 536 15.06 0.13 -4.86
CA ASN A 536 14.96 1.60 -4.89
C ASN A 536 13.54 2.14 -4.68
N ARG A 537 12.53 1.28 -4.45
CA ARG A 537 11.16 1.71 -4.12
C ARG A 537 10.55 0.74 -3.11
N GLY A 538 10.55 1.13 -1.83
CA GLY A 538 9.86 0.38 -0.78
C GLY A 538 8.39 0.12 -1.17
N GLY A 539 7.96 -1.14 -1.19
CA GLY A 539 6.65 -1.50 -1.69
C GLY A 539 6.14 -2.83 -1.15
N PHE A 540 5.14 -2.73 -0.26
CA PHE A 540 4.24 -3.76 0.22
C PHE A 540 3.45 -4.40 -0.95
N SER A 541 3.51 -5.71 -1.14
CA SER A 541 2.74 -6.42 -2.17
C SER A 541 2.03 -7.63 -1.54
N MET A 542 0.71 -7.77 -1.73
CA MET A 542 -0.04 -8.96 -1.26
C MET A 542 0.56 -10.26 -1.78
N ALA A 543 1.15 -10.23 -2.98
CA ALA A 543 1.82 -11.35 -3.61
C ALA A 543 3.17 -11.78 -3.00
N ASN A 544 3.69 -11.06 -2.00
CA ASN A 544 4.88 -11.51 -1.26
C ASN A 544 4.51 -12.43 -0.07
N GLN A 545 3.26 -12.87 0.04
CA GLN A 545 2.73 -13.51 1.26
C GLN A 545 2.44 -15.00 1.13
N GLU A 546 2.75 -15.63 0.00
CA GLU A 546 2.85 -17.08 -0.08
C GLU A 546 4.33 -17.46 -0.15
N ILE A 547 4.86 -17.89 0.99
CA ILE A 547 6.07 -18.72 1.08
C ILE A 547 5.62 -20.18 1.08
#